data_AF-A0A7W8VZP1-F1
#
_entry.id   AF-A0A7W8VZP1-F1
#
_cell.length_a   1.000
_cell.length_b   1.000
_cell.length_c   1.000
_cell.angle_alpha   90.00
_cell.angle_beta   90.00
_cell.angle_gamma   90.00
#
_symmetry.space_group_name_H-M   'P 1'
#
loop_
_entity.id
_entity.type
_entity.pdbx_description
1 polymer ?
#
loop_
_entity_poly.entity_id
_entity_poly.type
_entity_poly.pdbx_seq_one_letter_code
_entity_poly.pdbx_strand_id
1 'polypeptide(L)' 'MSYDMHTSPIPDPNADPNRDPEADPLVPPSPGHHVEEPQRPDGPPDKDPV' A
#
# COMPACT_ATOMS: atom_id res chain seq x y z
N MET A 1 -13.74 -15.50 -32.83
CA MET A 1 -12.97 -14.74 -31.83
C MET A 1 -13.21 -15.36 -30.46
N SER A 2 -12.24 -16.09 -29.92
CA SER A 2 -12.20 -16.41 -28.50
C SER A 2 -11.84 -15.13 -27.76
N TYR A 3 -12.79 -14.57 -27.01
CA TYR A 3 -12.49 -13.50 -26.08
C TYR A 3 -11.76 -14.17 -24.92
N ASP A 4 -10.43 -14.10 -24.92
CA ASP A 4 -9.64 -14.31 -23.72
C ASP A 4 -10.09 -13.28 -22.69
N MET A 5 -11.09 -13.66 -21.89
CA MET A 5 -11.46 -12.91 -20.71
C MET A 5 -10.29 -13.02 -19.75
N HIS A 6 -9.38 -12.07 -19.86
CA HIS A 6 -8.36 -11.83 -18.85
C HIS A 6 -9.09 -11.50 -17.55
N THR A 7 -9.45 -12.53 -16.78
CA THR A 7 -9.83 -12.37 -15.39
C THR A 7 -8.56 -12.02 -14.65
N SER A 8 -8.25 -10.73 -14.54
CA SER A 8 -7.28 -10.28 -13.55
C SER A 8 -7.75 -10.86 -12.22
N PRO A 9 -6.93 -11.67 -11.52
CA PRO A 9 -7.32 -12.19 -10.22
C PRO A 9 -7.64 -11.00 -9.32
N ILE A 10 -8.73 -11.09 -8.56
CA ILE A 10 -9.08 -10.03 -7.62
C ILE A 10 -7.95 -9.96 -6.60
N PRO A 11 -7.28 -8.80 -6.43
CA PRO A 11 -6.20 -8.66 -5.46
C PRO A 11 -6.76 -8.87 -4.05
N ASP A 12 -5.96 -9.47 -3.18
CA ASP A 12 -6.35 -9.62 -1.77
C ASP A 12 -6.55 -8.22 -1.16
N PRO A 13 -7.73 -7.91 -0.59
CA PRO A 13 -8.02 -6.57 -0.05
C PRO A 13 -7.17 -6.23 1.18
N ASN A 14 -6.53 -7.20 1.82
CA ASN A 14 -5.61 -7.01 2.94
C ASN A 14 -4.14 -7.13 2.52
N ALA A 15 -3.85 -7.24 1.22
CA ALA A 15 -2.48 -7.14 0.75
C ALA A 15 -1.92 -5.77 1.12
N ASP A 16 -0.70 -5.75 1.65
CA ASP A 16 0.04 -4.52 1.86
C ASP A 16 0.33 -3.88 0.47
N PRO A 17 -0.20 -2.68 0.18
CA PRO A 17 -0.04 -2.04 -1.13
C PRO A 17 1.41 -1.63 -1.43
N ASN A 18 2.27 -1.55 -0.41
CA ASN A 18 3.68 -1.23 -0.54
C ASN A 18 4.55 -2.49 -0.64
N ARG A 19 3.94 -3.68 -0.63
CA ARG A 19 4.68 -4.93 -0.81
C ARG A 19 5.13 -5.09 -2.25
N ASP A 20 6.41 -5.39 -2.41
CA ASP A 20 6.99 -5.75 -3.70
C ASP A 20 6.31 -7.01 -4.26
N PRO A 21 5.71 -6.96 -5.47
CA PRO A 21 5.02 -8.10 -6.08
C PRO A 21 5.97 -9.26 -6.43
N GLU A 22 7.27 -9.01 -6.58
CA GLU A 22 8.27 -10.05 -6.87
C GLU A 22 8.90 -10.64 -5.60
N ALA A 23 8.58 -10.10 -4.41
CA ALA A 23 9.13 -10.59 -3.16
C ALA A 23 8.54 -11.95 -2.75
N ASP A 24 9.43 -12.88 -2.38
CA ASP A 24 9.09 -14.21 -1.90
C ASP A 24 8.16 -14.13 -0.67
N PRO A 25 6.93 -14.69 -0.73
CA PRO A 25 6.00 -14.70 0.40
C PRO A 25 6.49 -15.43 1.65
N LEU A 26 7.50 -16.27 1.53
CA LEU A 26 8.08 -17.00 2.64
C LEU A 26 9.19 -16.20 3.35
N VAL A 27 9.68 -15.13 2.73
CA VAL A 27 10.68 -14.27 3.35
C VAL A 27 9.95 -13.26 4.24
N PRO A 28 10.19 -13.28 5.57
CA PRO A 28 9.60 -12.28 6.44
C PRO A 28 10.08 -10.89 6.01
N PRO A 29 9.24 -9.85 6.10
CA PRO A 29 9.67 -8.49 5.83
C PRO A 29 10.88 -8.18 6.72
N SER A 30 11.87 -7.48 6.15
CA SER A 30 13.04 -7.08 6.91
C SER A 30 12.59 -6.33 8.16
N PRO A 31 13.18 -6.56 9.36
CA PRO A 31 12.79 -5.87 10.59
C PRO A 31 12.84 -4.33 10.54
N GLY A 32 13.39 -3.78 9.45
CA GLY A 32 13.48 -2.36 9.13
C GLY A 32 12.43 -1.82 8.15
N HIS A 33 11.35 -2.54 7.81
CA HIS A 33 10.11 -1.88 7.41
C HIS A 33 9.54 -1.20 8.65
N HIS A 34 10.23 -0.14 9.08
CA HIS A 34 9.70 0.80 10.04
C HIS A 34 8.35 1.20 9.44
N VAL A 35 7.25 0.86 10.11
CA VAL A 35 6.14 1.79 10.16
C VAL A 35 6.76 3.04 10.77
N GLU A 36 7.42 3.85 9.94
CA GLU A 36 7.62 5.25 10.25
C GLU A 36 6.27 5.70 10.74
N GLU A 37 6.28 6.27 11.94
CA GLU A 37 5.08 6.74 12.62
C GLU A 37 4.14 7.32 11.56
N PRO A 38 2.86 6.86 11.46
CA PRO A 38 2.01 7.18 10.33
C PRO A 38 2.15 8.66 10.01
N GLN A 39 2.49 9.00 8.76
CA GLN A 39 2.77 10.39 8.38
C GLN A 39 1.66 11.25 8.96
N ARG A 40 2.01 12.09 9.95
CA ARG A 40 1.01 12.93 10.60
C ARG A 40 0.51 13.88 9.52
N PRO A 41 -0.82 14.05 9.36
CA PRO A 41 -1.31 15.05 8.44
C PRO A 41 -0.71 16.40 8.85
N ASP A 42 -0.23 17.17 7.87
CA ASP A 42 0.05 18.57 8.10
C ASP A 42 -1.21 19.18 8.72
N GLY A 43 -1.03 19.87 9.86
CA GLY A 43 -2.14 20.46 10.61
C GLY A 43 -2.98 21.37 9.70
N PRO A 44 -4.21 21.71 10.12
CA PRO A 44 -5.00 22.68 9.36
C PRO A 44 -4.14 23.93 9.11
N PRO A 45 -4.19 24.54 7.91
CA PRO A 45 -3.46 25.77 7.66
C PRO A 45 -3.83 26.76 8.76
N ASP A 46 -2.82 27.45 9.30
CA ASP A 46 -2.98 28.48 10.31
C ASP A 46 -3.86 29.59 9.71
N LYS A 47 -5.17 29.45 9.92
CA LYS A 47 -6.13 30.46 9.54
C LYS A 47 -6.24 31.36 10.75
N ASP A 48 -5.36 32.35 10.82
CA ASP A 48 -5.65 33.57 11.57
C ASP A 48 -7.04 34.05 11.13
N PRO A 49 -8.06 34.04 12.03
CA PRO A 49 -9.32 34.67 11.71
C PRO A 49 -9.06 36.17 11.55
N VAL A 50 -9.37 36.70 10.36
CA VAL A 50 -9.39 38.14 10.05
C VAL A 50 -10.41 38.86 10.93
#